data_AF-A0A523WWH0-F1
#
_entry.id   AF-A0A523WWH0-F1
#
_cell.length_a   1.000
_cell.length_b   1.000
_cell.length_c   1.000
_cell.angle_alpha   90.00
_cell.angle_beta   90.00
_cell.angle_gamma   90.00
#
_symmetry.space_group_name_H-M   'P 1'
#
loop_
_entity.id
_entity.type
_entity.pdbx_description
1 polymer ?
#
loop_
_entity_poly.entity_id
_entity_poly.type
_entity_poly.pdbx_seq_one_letter_code
_entity_poly.pdbx_strand_id
1 'polypeptide(L)'
;MATSTGKTIGLILLVLFILALAWRITPLIVGPFGFFSGALHMLRLQGGETFHIGPSLLRFSNSMLSLALLIIWIFVIVWVYRDAERRGMNGVLWALLVLIGNIIGLLIYLIVRSDGIPALKAGHETQACPSCQKQVDAAFVFCPYCAARLHAVCPECGKPTEENWKACPHCGKKLKG
;
A
#
# COMPACT_ATOMS: atom_id res chain seq x y z
N MET A 1 18.18 -10.41 26.09
CA MET A 1 17.94 -9.15 25.34
C MET A 1 16.64 -8.56 25.85
N ALA A 2 16.73 -7.62 26.80
CA ALA A 2 15.58 -6.99 27.41
C ALA A 2 14.95 -6.01 26.41
N THR A 3 13.87 -6.42 25.77
CA THR A 3 13.05 -5.53 24.94
C THR A 3 12.50 -4.45 25.85
N SER A 4 12.92 -3.20 25.64
CA SER A 4 12.59 -2.10 26.52
C SER A 4 11.07 -1.98 26.65
N THR A 5 10.57 -2.18 27.87
CA THR A 5 9.15 -2.07 28.23
C THR A 5 8.56 -0.74 27.77
N GLY A 6 9.39 0.30 27.63
CA GLY A 6 9.02 1.60 27.07
C GLY A 6 8.61 1.58 25.59
N LYS A 7 9.21 0.72 24.74
CA LYS A 7 8.81 0.59 23.32
C LYS A 7 7.45 -0.08 23.17
N THR A 8 7.18 -1.12 23.98
CA THR A 8 5.88 -1.80 24.00
C THR A 8 4.78 -0.91 24.56
N ILE A 9 5.04 -0.15 25.62
CA ILE A 9 4.08 0.80 26.17
C ILE A 9 3.80 1.93 25.17
N GLY A 10 4.84 2.46 24.51
CA GLY A 10 4.67 3.48 23.47
C GLY A 10 3.82 3.00 22.29
N LEU A 11 4.02 1.75 21.87
CA LEU A 11 3.24 1.15 20.78
C LEU A 11 1.78 0.91 21.20
N ILE A 12 1.53 0.45 22.43
CA ILE A 12 0.17 0.26 22.96
C ILE A 12 -0.56 1.61 23.06
N LEU A 13 0.10 2.64 23.59
CA LEU A 13 -0.49 3.99 23.70
C LEU A 13 -0.76 4.61 22.32
N LEU A 14 0.14 4.41 21.36
CA LEU A 14 -0.05 4.88 19.98
C LEU A 14 -1.23 4.16 19.30
N VAL A 15 -1.36 2.85 19.49
CA VAL A 15 -2.50 2.07 18.98
C VAL A 15 -3.81 2.53 19.63
N LEU A 16 -3.84 2.71 20.95
CA LEU A 16 -5.04 3.21 21.65
C LEU A 16 -5.41 4.64 21.22
N PHE A 17 -4.42 5.50 20.99
CA PHE A 17 -4.63 6.85 20.47
C PHE A 17 -5.19 6.84 19.04
N ILE A 18 -4.68 5.98 18.17
CA ILE A 18 -5.20 5.80 16.81
C ILE A 18 -6.61 5.22 16.84
N LEU A 19 -6.91 4.26 17.72
CA LEU A 19 -8.26 3.72 17.90
C LEU A 19 -9.24 4.77 18.45
N ALA A 20 -8.79 5.62 19.37
CA ALA A 20 -9.59 6.73 19.90
C ALA A 20 -9.84 7.81 18.85
N LEU A 21 -8.84 8.15 18.04
CA LEU A 21 -8.99 9.05 16.89
C LEU A 21 -9.92 8.45 15.85
N ALA A 22 -9.78 7.15 15.54
CA ALA A 22 -10.69 6.44 14.65
C ALA A 22 -12.12 6.48 15.18
N TRP A 23 -12.37 6.17 16.46
CA TRP A 23 -13.70 6.25 17.10
C TRP A 23 -14.28 7.68 17.08
N ARG A 24 -13.43 8.69 17.26
CA ARG A 24 -13.79 10.12 17.21
C ARG A 24 -14.09 10.62 15.80
N ILE A 25 -13.38 10.09 14.79
CA ILE A 25 -13.51 10.44 13.36
C ILE A 25 -14.58 9.58 12.67
N THR A 26 -14.94 8.42 13.24
CA THR A 26 -16.02 7.54 12.80
C THR A 26 -17.35 8.30 12.58
N PRO A 27 -17.85 9.17 13.47
CA PRO A 27 -19.06 9.95 13.19
C PRO A 27 -18.88 11.00 12.08
N LEU A 28 -17.65 11.34 11.69
CA LEU A 28 -17.35 12.30 10.61
C LEU A 28 -17.26 11.61 9.24
N ILE A 29 -16.77 10.36 9.22
CA ILE A 29 -16.75 9.49 8.02
C ILE A 29 -18.10 8.78 7.81
N VAL A 30 -18.80 8.42 8.88
CA VAL A 30 -20.13 7.76 8.89
C VAL A 30 -21.26 8.80 9.05
N GLY A 31 -20.92 10.08 9.25
CA GLY A 31 -21.85 11.22 9.26
C GLY A 31 -22.75 11.33 8.01
N PRO A 32 -22.26 11.08 6.78
CA PRO A 32 -23.13 10.98 5.60
C PRO A 32 -23.92 9.66 5.53
N PHE A 33 -23.59 8.67 6.35
CA PHE A 33 -24.23 7.34 6.41
C PHE A 33 -25.22 7.15 7.57
N GLY A 34 -25.50 8.20 8.35
CA GLY A 34 -26.72 8.29 9.18
C GLY A 34 -26.84 7.31 10.36
N PHE A 35 -25.76 6.65 10.80
CA PHE A 35 -25.86 5.60 11.82
C PHE A 35 -25.81 6.10 13.28
N PHE A 36 -25.50 7.39 13.52
CA PHE A 36 -25.26 7.87 14.90
C PHE A 36 -25.99 9.18 15.29
N SER A 37 -27.17 9.46 14.70
CA SER A 37 -28.04 10.56 15.16
C SER A 37 -29.15 10.11 16.13
N GLY A 38 -29.01 8.94 16.76
CA GLY A 38 -30.01 8.41 17.70
C GLY A 38 -29.66 8.55 19.19
N ALA A 39 -28.37 8.68 19.53
CA ALA A 39 -27.93 8.58 20.93
C ALA A 39 -27.90 9.91 21.70
N LEU A 40 -28.07 11.06 21.02
CA LEU A 40 -27.93 12.37 21.68
C LEU A 40 -29.25 13.09 21.99
N HIS A 41 -30.42 12.47 21.73
CA HIS A 41 -31.72 13.14 21.92
C HIS A 41 -32.53 12.62 23.13
N MET A 42 -31.85 12.12 24.17
CA MET A 42 -32.46 11.80 25.47
C MET A 42 -32.19 12.87 26.55
N LEU A 43 -31.69 14.06 26.20
CA LEU A 43 -31.80 15.21 27.09
C LEU A 43 -33.11 15.91 26.82
N ARG A 44 -34.12 15.46 27.56
CA ARG A 44 -35.49 15.99 27.59
C ARG A 44 -35.45 17.42 28.14
N LEU A 45 -35.42 18.41 27.27
CA LEU A 45 -35.77 19.79 27.62
C LEU A 45 -37.17 20.09 27.08
N GLN A 46 -38.03 20.56 27.99
CA GLN A 46 -39.40 20.99 27.74
C GLN A 46 -39.44 22.13 26.70
N GLY A 47 -40.25 21.93 25.65
CA GLY A 47 -40.89 23.02 24.91
C GLY A 47 -40.21 23.46 23.61
N GLY A 48 -41.01 23.46 22.53
CA GLY A 48 -40.79 24.33 21.36
C GLY A 48 -40.49 23.59 20.06
N GLU A 49 -41.54 23.23 19.31
CA GLU A 49 -41.63 23.10 17.85
C GLU A 49 -40.32 22.85 17.07
N THR A 50 -40.02 21.58 16.75
CA THR A 50 -38.84 21.21 15.94
C THR A 50 -39.19 20.96 14.47
N PHE A 51 -39.07 22.03 13.68
CA PHE A 51 -38.54 22.10 12.32
C PHE A 51 -38.56 20.81 11.47
N HIS A 52 -39.56 20.70 10.60
CA HIS A 52 -39.62 19.71 9.51
C HIS A 52 -38.78 20.15 8.30
N ILE A 53 -37.55 19.63 8.17
CA ILE A 53 -36.83 19.52 6.88
C ILE A 53 -36.62 18.02 6.60
N GLY A 54 -37.23 17.51 5.51
CA GLY A 54 -37.41 16.08 5.18
C GLY A 54 -36.17 15.31 4.69
N PRO A 55 -36.34 14.17 3.96
CA PRO A 55 -37.49 13.28 3.85
C PRO A 55 -37.25 11.95 4.58
N SER A 56 -38.23 11.50 5.34
CA SER A 56 -38.29 10.20 6.03
C SER A 56 -38.29 8.96 5.11
N LEU A 57 -38.28 9.15 3.78
CA LEU A 57 -38.21 8.08 2.77
C LEU A 57 -36.76 7.62 2.43
N LEU A 58 -35.75 8.51 2.55
CA LEU A 58 -34.35 8.12 2.35
C LEU A 58 -33.76 7.30 3.51
N ARG A 59 -34.44 7.26 4.66
CA ARG A 59 -34.04 6.42 5.81
C ARG A 59 -34.17 4.93 5.55
N PHE A 60 -35.15 4.50 4.74
CA PHE A 60 -35.32 3.09 4.37
C PHE A 60 -34.41 2.68 3.21
N SER A 61 -34.23 3.57 2.22
CA SER A 61 -33.37 3.32 1.05
C SER A 61 -31.89 3.15 1.41
N ASN A 62 -31.41 3.82 2.46
CA ASN A 62 -30.01 3.79 2.87
C ASN A 62 -29.58 2.51 3.60
N SER A 63 -30.51 1.69 4.11
CA SER A 63 -30.15 0.45 4.82
C SER A 63 -29.71 -0.67 3.88
N MET A 64 -30.33 -0.79 2.70
CA MET A 64 -29.93 -1.76 1.67
C MET A 64 -28.54 -1.44 1.10
N LEU A 65 -28.25 -0.16 0.86
CA LEU A 65 -26.95 0.30 0.38
C LEU A 65 -25.85 0.09 1.42
N SER A 66 -26.14 0.34 2.70
CA SER A 66 -25.19 0.11 3.80
C SER A 66 -24.80 -1.38 3.93
N LEU A 67 -25.78 -2.29 3.84
CA LEU A 67 -25.51 -3.73 3.87
C LEU A 67 -24.67 -4.18 2.67
N ALA A 68 -24.97 -3.67 1.47
CA ALA A 68 -24.20 -3.97 0.26
C ALA A 68 -22.73 -3.53 0.39
N LEU A 69 -22.48 -2.32 0.91
CA LEU A 69 -21.12 -1.82 1.15
C LEU A 69 -20.37 -2.64 2.21
N LEU A 70 -21.06 -3.07 3.27
CA LEU A 70 -20.46 -3.95 4.29
C LEU A 70 -20.07 -5.30 3.71
N ILE A 71 -20.93 -5.90 2.88
CA ILE A 71 -20.62 -7.16 2.18
C ILE A 71 -19.39 -6.98 1.29
N ILE A 72 -19.36 -5.93 0.47
CA ILE A 72 -18.21 -5.60 -0.39
C ILE A 72 -16.93 -5.44 0.44
N TRP A 73 -17.01 -4.77 1.59
CA TRP A 73 -15.86 -4.57 2.47
C TRP A 73 -15.32 -5.88 3.05
N ILE A 74 -16.19 -6.81 3.43
CA ILE A 74 -15.80 -8.17 3.86
C ILE A 74 -15.10 -8.91 2.71
N PHE A 75 -15.62 -8.83 1.48
CA PHE A 75 -14.96 -9.42 0.31
C PHE A 75 -13.55 -8.86 0.09
N VAL A 76 -13.37 -7.55 0.25
CA VAL A 76 -12.04 -6.90 0.17
C VAL A 76 -11.10 -7.44 1.23
N ILE A 77 -11.53 -7.55 2.49
CA ILE A 77 -10.69 -8.06 3.59
C ILE A 77 -10.27 -9.52 3.31
N VAL A 78 -11.21 -10.37 2.90
CA VAL A 78 -10.93 -11.79 2.56
C VAL A 78 -9.97 -11.89 1.36
N TRP A 79 -10.13 -11.01 0.37
CA TRP A 79 -9.24 -10.93 -0.78
C TRP A 79 -7.82 -10.53 -0.38
N VAL A 80 -7.66 -9.47 0.45
CA VAL A 80 -6.36 -9.03 0.97
C VAL A 80 -5.69 -10.15 1.77
N TYR A 81 -6.42 -10.82 2.67
CA TYR A 81 -5.91 -11.94 3.45
C TYR A 81 -5.34 -13.05 2.53
N ARG A 82 -6.15 -13.51 1.57
CA ARG A 82 -5.74 -14.56 0.65
C ARG A 82 -4.57 -14.14 -0.24
N ASP A 83 -4.52 -12.89 -0.68
CA ASP A 83 -3.42 -12.42 -1.53
C ASP A 83 -2.12 -12.24 -0.75
N ALA A 84 -2.18 -11.76 0.50
CA ALA A 84 -1.02 -11.67 1.38
C ALA A 84 -0.42 -13.06 1.70
N GLU A 85 -1.25 -14.06 2.02
CA GLU A 85 -0.79 -15.43 2.25
C GLU A 85 -0.14 -16.05 1.00
N ARG A 86 -0.68 -15.78 -0.20
CA ARG A 86 -0.06 -16.22 -1.47
C ARG A 86 1.32 -15.63 -1.70
N ARG A 87 1.60 -14.44 -1.14
CA ARG A 87 2.89 -13.74 -1.23
C ARG A 87 3.85 -14.11 -0.10
N GLY A 88 3.46 -15.04 0.78
CA GLY A 88 4.27 -15.45 1.92
C GLY A 88 4.36 -14.37 3.01
N MET A 89 3.46 -13.38 3.01
CA MET A 89 3.33 -12.40 4.09
C MET A 89 2.25 -12.88 5.07
N ASN A 90 2.35 -12.50 6.34
CA ASN A 90 1.33 -12.84 7.33
C ASN A 90 0.00 -12.14 6.97
N GLY A 91 -0.95 -12.90 6.44
CA GLY A 91 -2.19 -12.37 5.90
C GLY A 91 -3.12 -11.81 6.96
N VAL A 92 -3.09 -12.36 8.19
CA VAL A 92 -3.89 -11.85 9.31
C VAL A 92 -3.48 -10.43 9.66
N LEU A 93 -2.18 -10.13 9.68
CA LEU A 93 -1.69 -8.77 9.97
C LEU A 93 -2.15 -7.77 8.89
N TRP A 94 -2.09 -8.14 7.61
CA TRP A 94 -2.55 -7.28 6.52
C TRP A 94 -4.07 -7.10 6.52
N ALA A 95 -4.85 -8.15 6.76
CA ALA A 95 -6.30 -8.03 6.87
C ALA A 95 -6.70 -7.15 8.07
N LEU A 96 -6.01 -7.28 9.21
CA LEU A 96 -6.25 -6.46 10.40
C LEU A 96 -5.90 -4.98 10.14
N LEU A 97 -4.79 -4.73 9.43
CA LEU A 97 -4.40 -3.38 9.02
C LEU A 97 -5.44 -2.74 8.09
N VAL A 98 -6.01 -3.49 7.13
CA VAL A 98 -7.09 -3.01 6.25
C VAL A 98 -8.41 -2.83 7.01
N LEU A 99 -8.69 -3.71 7.98
CA LEU A 99 -9.88 -3.61 8.82
C LEU A 99 -9.87 -2.34 9.67
N ILE A 100 -8.75 -2.06 10.36
CA ILE A 100 -8.59 -0.90 11.24
C ILE A 100 -8.34 0.37 10.42
N GLY A 101 -7.50 0.30 9.40
CA GLY A 101 -7.11 1.42 8.54
C GLY A 101 -8.13 1.75 7.45
N ASN A 102 -9.17 0.95 7.28
CA ASN A 102 -10.18 1.10 6.23
C ASN A 102 -9.51 1.30 4.84
N ILE A 103 -9.93 2.31 4.06
CA ILE A 103 -9.34 2.67 2.78
C ILE A 103 -7.84 3.00 2.89
N ILE A 104 -7.38 3.60 4.00
CA ILE A 104 -5.96 3.92 4.20
C ILE A 104 -5.13 2.63 4.32
N GLY A 105 -5.63 1.66 5.09
CA GLY A 105 -4.98 0.35 5.21
C GLY A 105 -4.93 -0.38 3.86
N LEU A 106 -6.02 -0.31 3.08
CA LEU A 106 -6.06 -0.87 1.73
C LEU A 106 -5.04 -0.19 0.81
N LEU A 107 -4.92 1.13 0.87
CA LEU A 107 -3.97 1.89 0.06
C LEU A 107 -2.53 1.51 0.39
N ILE A 108 -2.18 1.43 1.68
CA ILE A 108 -0.86 1.00 2.14
C ILE A 108 -0.57 -0.43 1.66
N TYR A 109 -1.54 -1.33 1.81
CA TYR A 109 -1.41 -2.70 1.32
C TYR A 109 -1.16 -2.74 -0.19
N LEU A 110 -1.91 -1.98 -0.98
CA LEU A 110 -1.73 -1.91 -2.43
C LEU A 110 -0.38 -1.33 -2.83
N ILE A 111 0.13 -0.32 -2.12
CA ILE A 111 1.46 0.27 -2.36
C ILE A 111 2.56 -0.74 -2.06
N VAL A 112 2.47 -1.46 -0.93
CA VAL A 112 3.48 -2.46 -0.56
C VAL A 112 3.40 -3.68 -1.46
N ARG A 113 2.19 -4.07 -1.86
CA ARG A 113 1.94 -5.14 -2.82
C ARG A 113 2.43 -4.79 -4.23
N SER A 114 2.32 -3.51 -4.62
CA SER A 114 2.92 -3.02 -5.85
C SER A 114 4.42 -2.87 -5.60
N ASP A 115 5.16 -3.96 -5.73
CA ASP A 115 6.61 -3.98 -5.61
C ASP A 115 7.26 -2.95 -6.58
N GLY A 116 7.40 -1.71 -6.09
CA GLY A 116 8.03 -0.57 -6.75
C GLY A 116 7.17 0.14 -7.79
N ILE A 117 7.00 1.45 -7.65
CA ILE A 117 6.98 2.34 -8.81
C ILE A 117 8.38 2.18 -9.45
N PRO A 118 8.57 1.48 -10.58
CA PRO A 118 9.90 1.34 -11.18
C PRO A 118 10.43 2.69 -11.67
N ALA A 119 9.52 3.65 -11.86
CA ALA A 119 9.81 4.99 -12.36
C ALA A 119 10.52 5.92 -11.36
N LEU A 120 10.63 5.58 -10.08
CA LEU A 120 11.30 6.43 -9.07
C LEU A 120 12.67 5.91 -8.61
N LYS A 121 13.05 4.68 -9.00
CA LYS A 121 14.35 4.06 -8.63
C LYS A 121 15.24 3.69 -9.81
N ALA A 122 14.90 4.11 -11.03
CA ALA A 122 15.89 4.17 -12.09
C ALA A 122 16.60 5.53 -11.98
N GLY A 123 17.60 5.60 -11.09
CA GLY A 123 18.68 6.54 -11.30
C GLY A 123 19.29 6.17 -12.64
N HIS A 124 18.94 6.94 -13.68
CA HIS A 124 19.53 6.82 -15.01
C HIS A 124 20.98 7.28 -14.89
N GLU A 125 21.84 6.39 -14.40
CA GLU A 125 23.27 6.62 -14.25
C GLU A 125 23.83 6.72 -15.68
N THR A 126 24.13 7.94 -16.11
CA THR A 126 24.72 8.18 -17.43
C THR A 126 26.23 8.03 -17.35
N GLN A 127 26.80 7.21 -18.23
CA GLN A 127 28.24 7.07 -18.39
C GLN A 127 28.69 7.55 -19.77
N ALA A 128 29.92 8.05 -19.85
CA ALA A 128 30.54 8.41 -21.12
C ALA A 128 31.07 7.15 -21.81
N CYS A 129 30.71 6.93 -23.07
CA CYS A 129 31.24 5.79 -23.82
C CYS A 129 32.78 5.91 -23.96
N PRO A 130 33.57 4.87 -23.64
CA PRO A 130 35.03 4.94 -23.73
C PRO A 130 35.55 5.05 -25.17
N SER A 131 34.73 4.71 -26.17
CA SER A 131 35.10 4.75 -27.58
C SER A 131 34.74 6.08 -28.26
N CYS A 132 33.56 6.64 -27.99
CA CYS A 132 33.06 7.83 -28.69
C CYS A 132 32.77 9.04 -27.78
N GLN A 133 32.97 8.89 -26.47
CA GLN A 133 32.76 9.92 -25.43
C GLN A 133 31.35 10.53 -25.35
N LYS A 134 30.36 9.98 -26.06
CA LYS A 134 28.96 10.38 -25.93
C LYS A 134 28.37 9.84 -24.62
N GLN A 135 27.49 10.61 -24.01
CA GLN A 135 26.74 10.20 -22.82
C GLN A 135 25.65 9.18 -23.22
N VAL A 136 25.64 8.06 -22.53
CA VAL A 136 24.71 6.95 -22.73
C VAL A 136 24.24 6.42 -21.39
N ASP A 137 23.04 5.83 -21.35
CA ASP A 137 22.51 5.17 -20.17
C ASP A 137 23.40 3.97 -19.79
N ALA A 138 23.77 3.83 -18.51
CA ALA A 138 24.47 2.67 -17.98
C ALA A 138 23.65 1.37 -18.08
N ALA A 139 22.36 1.44 -18.38
CA ALA A 139 21.57 0.25 -18.70
C ALA A 139 21.89 -0.36 -20.08
N PHE A 140 22.55 0.37 -21.00
CA PHE A 140 22.77 -0.09 -22.38
C PHE A 140 24.02 -0.97 -22.54
N VAL A 141 23.86 -2.15 -23.13
CA VAL A 141 24.96 -3.10 -23.43
C VAL A 141 25.89 -2.61 -24.54
N PHE A 142 25.32 -1.93 -25.54
CA PHE A 142 26.04 -1.43 -26.70
C PHE A 142 25.73 0.05 -26.91
N CYS A 143 26.74 0.82 -27.28
CA CYS A 143 26.57 2.23 -27.58
C CYS A 143 25.77 2.40 -28.88
N PRO A 144 24.65 3.14 -28.88
CA PRO A 144 23.84 3.34 -30.09
C PRO A 144 24.56 4.19 -31.16
N TYR A 145 25.62 4.90 -30.79
CA TYR A 145 26.34 5.79 -31.71
C TYR A 145 27.56 5.16 -32.37
N CYS A 146 28.24 4.23 -31.69
CA CYS A 146 29.47 3.62 -32.21
C CYS A 146 29.49 2.09 -32.14
N ALA A 147 28.43 1.45 -31.65
CA ALA A 147 28.33 0.01 -31.44
C ALA A 147 29.41 -0.59 -30.51
N ALA A 148 30.19 0.24 -29.80
CA ALA A 148 31.12 -0.24 -28.79
C ALA A 148 30.37 -0.92 -27.64
N ARG A 149 30.93 -2.02 -27.12
CA ARG A 149 30.40 -2.73 -25.96
C ARG A 149 30.67 -1.91 -24.70
N LEU A 150 29.61 -1.62 -23.93
CA LEU A 150 29.66 -0.88 -22.66
C LEU A 150 29.71 -1.84 -21.46
N HIS A 151 28.98 -2.95 -21.51
CA HIS A 151 28.96 -3.96 -20.45
C HIS A 151 29.26 -5.37 -20.98
N ALA A 152 29.85 -6.19 -20.13
CA ALA A 152 30.02 -7.62 -20.41
C ALA A 152 28.65 -8.30 -20.53
N VAL A 153 28.59 -9.36 -21.31
CA VAL A 153 27.36 -10.14 -21.55
C VAL A 153 27.64 -11.59 -21.24
N CYS A 154 26.67 -12.26 -20.60
CA CYS A 154 26.78 -13.69 -20.36
C CYS A 154 26.84 -14.47 -21.70
N PRO A 155 27.84 -15.34 -21.91
CA PRO A 155 27.98 -16.09 -23.17
C PRO A 155 26.92 -17.18 -23.38
N GLU A 156 26.10 -17.48 -22.37
CA GLU A 156 25.03 -18.47 -22.48
C GLU A 156 23.66 -17.82 -22.68
N CYS A 157 23.27 -16.88 -21.82
CA CYS A 157 21.93 -16.29 -21.88
C CYS A 157 21.85 -14.94 -22.61
N GLY A 158 22.98 -14.35 -23.00
CA GLY A 158 23.01 -13.08 -23.75
C GLY A 158 22.57 -11.85 -22.95
N LYS A 159 22.39 -11.97 -21.63
CA LYS A 159 21.97 -10.85 -20.75
C LYS A 159 23.17 -10.04 -20.24
N PRO A 160 23.00 -8.74 -19.97
CA PRO A 160 24.03 -7.89 -19.38
C PRO A 160 24.53 -8.45 -18.05
N THR A 161 25.83 -8.35 -17.82
CA THR A 161 26.52 -8.78 -16.60
C THR A 161 27.65 -7.83 -16.27
N GLU A 162 27.92 -7.62 -14.99
CA GLU A 162 29.05 -6.81 -14.53
C GLU A 162 30.33 -7.66 -14.45
N GLU A 163 31.49 -7.02 -14.63
CA GLU A 163 32.80 -7.69 -14.63
C GLU A 163 33.19 -8.26 -13.25
N ASN A 164 32.62 -7.73 -12.17
CA ASN A 164 32.87 -8.16 -10.80
C ASN A 164 31.99 -9.36 -10.35
N TRP A 165 31.09 -9.87 -11.20
CA TRP A 165 30.17 -10.95 -10.84
C TRP A 165 30.79 -12.33 -11.09
N LYS A 166 30.71 -13.21 -10.09
CA LYS A 166 31.24 -14.59 -10.18
C LYS A 166 30.33 -15.54 -10.97
N ALA A 167 29.04 -15.24 -11.04
CA ALA A 167 28.04 -16.04 -11.74
C ALA A 167 26.91 -15.16 -12.27
N CYS A 168 26.29 -15.57 -13.38
CA CYS A 168 25.16 -14.86 -13.96
C CYS A 168 23.91 -15.06 -13.07
N PRO A 169 23.20 -13.99 -12.66
CA PRO A 169 21.99 -14.11 -11.85
C PRO A 169 20.79 -14.67 -12.61
N HIS A 170 20.84 -14.67 -13.94
CA HIS A 170 19.74 -15.14 -14.78
C HIS A 170 19.82 -16.61 -15.17
N CYS A 171 21.03 -17.15 -15.35
CA CYS A 171 21.23 -18.55 -15.76
C CYS A 171 22.11 -19.36 -14.81
N GLY A 172 22.76 -18.74 -13.82
CA GLY A 172 23.61 -19.43 -12.84
C GLY A 172 25.00 -19.83 -13.37
N LYS A 173 25.32 -19.58 -14.64
CA LYS A 173 26.64 -19.91 -15.22
C LYS A 173 27.75 -19.06 -14.59
N LYS A 174 28.87 -19.71 -14.26
CA LYS A 174 30.07 -19.05 -13.73
C LYS A 174 30.68 -18.14 -14.81
N LEU A 175 30.82 -16.86 -14.49
CA LEU A 175 31.47 -15.88 -15.36
C LEU A 175 32.97 -15.97 -15.13
N LYS A 176 33.75 -15.85 -16.21
CA LYS A 176 35.20 -15.72 -16.12
C LYS A 176 35.47 -14.23 -15.89
N GLY A 177 35.84 -13.88 -14.66
CA GLY A 177 36.40 -12.57 -14.33
C GLY A 177 37.79 -12.43 -14.93
#